data_AF-A0A0K8PQU7-F1
#
_entry.id   AF-A0A0K8PQU7-F1
#
_cell.length_a   1.000
_cell.length_b   1.000
_cell.length_c   1.000
_cell.angle_alpha   90.00
_cell.angle_beta   90.00
_cell.angle_gamma   90.00
#
_symmetry.space_group_name_H-M   'P 1'
#
loop_
_entity.id
_entity.type
_entity.pdbx_description
1 polymer ?
#
loop_
_entity_poly.entity_id
_entity_poly.type
_entity_poly.pdbx_seq_one_letter_code
_entity_poly.pdbx_strand_id
1 'polypeptide(L)'
;MLAGPAGSASAAETGGVADLRADVNRDGRVDVTGGTDKAGENSWSVGRGAVYLPNIDDDGKRCPVTGPGGKPLSNAKLAACNDGSDTKVNGSADAADLARVRSVPMPGLRKDAKGSLKVTTGGKHARLFLKRSGKWIPVTSKTRLTAAELRAGAELGVEGTDVVRDSAKWDGRAVVRLTVTSAGESTSDSVTLRVAPLLTHHHLQNAQQLMVTKIRGAGEYGKLQRKFVEELGNEVKKAGVTKPLITFEKYGDPWAQDFVEPAYVSMTGPGGRRHVMRVMLRSAQLDRDAGRELFEKVRGRDVGVVQVTDRAEPDDWSLNSMGNLETIPPYAHGGRSFPAGRIIMGERKDSGARPSKVMRTMLKSQGLQDPLLLDTSWLGVGHVDEFVQFLPADTPRGWRIGVADPEAGLELLRGAKRDGHGKTKMFSVPGRSDSSAPKETIDQALASRHLVSDNEMAARRIAANLEILKRETGVTDEEIVRVPALYTRESEVVTTEGQEIPVPRLTRMGAGSDLVDSLGDRGQQKWLAENPAGSRAAAAATVMTSAYVPGAVNGVLLGRDRYLAPRQWGPVIGGKDIFTAAVTAAYRRVGLKVSYIDDWYTYHLGMGEVHCGTNTLREATAAWWQRPVA
;
A
#
# COMPACT_ATOMS: atom_id res chain seq x y z
N MET A 1 -66.22 -58.58 -15.94
CA MET A 1 -65.09 -57.70 -16.31
C MET A 1 -64.73 -56.90 -15.07
N LEU A 2 -63.56 -57.18 -14.50
CA LEU A 2 -63.05 -56.57 -13.27
C LEU A 2 -62.38 -55.23 -13.59
N ALA A 3 -62.78 -54.17 -12.89
CA ALA A 3 -62.06 -52.90 -12.88
C ALA A 3 -60.79 -53.06 -12.03
N GLY A 4 -59.62 -52.99 -12.65
CA GLY A 4 -58.33 -52.99 -11.96
C GLY A 4 -58.05 -51.62 -11.31
N PRO A 5 -57.39 -51.56 -10.15
CA PRO A 5 -57.03 -50.29 -9.54
C PRO A 5 -55.87 -49.65 -10.32
N ALA A 6 -56.03 -48.36 -10.65
CA ALA A 6 -54.94 -47.55 -11.17
C ALA A 6 -53.88 -47.38 -10.08
N GLY A 7 -52.75 -48.08 -10.24
CA GLY A 7 -51.60 -47.94 -9.36
C GLY A 7 -51.07 -46.51 -9.40
N SER A 8 -51.07 -45.85 -8.26
CA SER A 8 -50.33 -44.62 -8.02
C SER A 8 -48.84 -44.89 -8.22
N ALA A 9 -48.26 -44.39 -9.30
CA ALA A 9 -46.82 -44.37 -9.50
C ALA A 9 -46.20 -43.47 -8.43
N SER A 10 -45.68 -44.10 -7.37
CA SER A 10 -44.77 -43.45 -6.44
C SER A 10 -43.51 -43.10 -7.23
N ALA A 11 -43.34 -41.82 -7.59
CA ALA A 11 -42.07 -41.32 -8.09
C ALA A 11 -41.00 -41.69 -7.05
N ALA A 12 -40.06 -42.56 -7.43
CA ALA A 12 -38.99 -42.97 -6.54
C ALA A 12 -38.25 -41.72 -6.06
N GLU A 13 -38.25 -41.46 -4.74
CA GLU A 13 -37.43 -40.44 -4.11
C GLU A 13 -35.96 -40.75 -4.44
N THR A 14 -35.41 -40.12 -5.47
CA THR A 14 -34.00 -40.28 -5.84
C THR A 14 -33.14 -39.66 -4.73
N GLY A 15 -32.15 -40.41 -4.24
CA GLY A 15 -31.17 -39.88 -3.29
C GLY A 15 -30.47 -38.66 -3.88
N GLY A 16 -30.73 -37.47 -3.31
CA GLY A 16 -30.08 -36.23 -3.76
C GLY A 16 -28.56 -36.31 -3.58
N VAL A 17 -27.82 -35.95 -4.62
CA VAL A 17 -26.36 -35.83 -4.56
C VAL A 17 -26.00 -34.47 -3.96
N ALA A 18 -25.20 -34.45 -2.89
CA ALA A 18 -24.66 -33.22 -2.33
C ALA A 18 -23.91 -32.43 -3.42
N ASP A 19 -24.22 -31.15 -3.54
CA ASP A 19 -23.61 -30.23 -4.52
C ASP A 19 -23.57 -28.83 -3.88
N LEU A 20 -22.37 -28.27 -3.73
CA LEU A 20 -22.11 -26.93 -3.25
C LEU A 20 -21.62 -26.07 -4.41
N ARG A 21 -22.12 -24.83 -4.47
CA ARG A 21 -21.72 -23.82 -5.44
C ARG A 21 -21.19 -22.58 -4.73
N ALA A 22 -20.25 -21.91 -5.38
CA ALA A 22 -19.74 -20.59 -5.00
C ALA A 22 -19.53 -19.76 -6.28
N ASP A 23 -19.42 -18.44 -6.15
CA ASP A 23 -19.18 -17.53 -7.27
C ASP A 23 -17.76 -17.70 -7.85
N VAL A 24 -17.57 -18.72 -8.68
CA VAL A 24 -16.24 -19.12 -9.19
C VAL A 24 -15.91 -18.41 -10.50
N ASN A 25 -16.92 -17.92 -11.21
CA ASN A 25 -16.74 -17.06 -12.38
C ASN A 25 -16.62 -15.55 -12.00
N ARG A 26 -16.91 -15.20 -10.74
CA ARG A 26 -16.77 -13.87 -10.13
C ARG A 26 -17.71 -12.84 -10.73
N ASP A 27 -18.93 -13.25 -11.08
CA ASP A 27 -19.99 -12.39 -11.61
C ASP A 27 -20.92 -11.80 -10.53
N GLY A 28 -20.71 -12.18 -9.26
CA GLY A 28 -21.46 -11.68 -8.11
C GLY A 28 -22.74 -12.47 -7.83
N ARG A 29 -22.92 -13.64 -8.44
CA ARG A 29 -24.02 -14.57 -8.20
C ARG A 29 -23.46 -15.97 -7.96
N VAL A 30 -24.23 -16.79 -7.25
CA VAL A 30 -23.93 -18.22 -7.10
C VAL A 30 -24.98 -18.98 -7.90
N ASP A 31 -24.59 -19.52 -9.05
CA ASP A 31 -25.48 -20.26 -9.95
C ASP A 31 -25.75 -21.67 -9.40
N VAL A 32 -26.96 -21.87 -8.89
CA VAL A 32 -27.48 -23.17 -8.42
C VAL A 32 -28.46 -23.81 -9.39
N THR A 33 -28.75 -23.16 -10.52
CA THR A 33 -29.74 -23.62 -11.50
C THR A 33 -29.10 -24.10 -12.80
N GLY A 34 -27.99 -23.50 -13.19
CA GLY A 34 -27.18 -23.86 -14.34
C GLY A 34 -25.85 -24.49 -13.93
N GLY A 35 -24.83 -24.24 -14.74
CA GLY A 35 -23.50 -24.83 -14.58
C GLY A 35 -22.36 -23.81 -14.61
N THR A 36 -22.64 -22.50 -14.60
CA THR A 36 -21.57 -21.48 -14.72
C THR A 36 -20.60 -21.52 -13.55
N ASP A 37 -21.07 -21.99 -12.40
CA ASP A 37 -20.28 -22.15 -11.18
C ASP A 37 -19.85 -23.60 -10.86
N LYS A 38 -20.17 -24.57 -11.73
CA LYS A 38 -19.81 -25.98 -11.52
C LYS A 38 -18.34 -26.27 -11.84
N ALA A 39 -17.91 -25.82 -13.02
CA ALA A 39 -16.57 -26.15 -13.49
C ALA A 39 -15.50 -25.47 -12.59
N GLY A 40 -14.60 -26.27 -12.02
CA GLY A 40 -13.47 -25.76 -11.23
C GLY A 40 -13.81 -25.29 -9.82
N GLU A 41 -15.02 -25.55 -9.32
CA GLU A 41 -15.46 -25.15 -7.98
C GLU A 41 -14.63 -25.73 -6.83
N ASN A 42 -14.04 -26.89 -7.06
CA ASN A 42 -13.13 -27.57 -6.14
C ASN A 42 -11.66 -27.11 -6.27
N SER A 43 -11.38 -26.14 -7.13
CA SER A 43 -10.04 -25.64 -7.43
C SER A 43 -9.95 -24.11 -7.32
N TRP A 44 -8.76 -23.55 -7.48
CA TRP A 44 -8.59 -22.09 -7.52
C TRP A 44 -7.41 -21.68 -8.40
N SER A 45 -7.62 -20.65 -9.21
CA SER A 45 -6.62 -19.97 -10.02
C SER A 45 -6.83 -18.46 -9.99
N VAL A 46 -5.85 -17.69 -10.48
CA VAL A 46 -6.00 -16.24 -10.59
C VAL A 46 -7.23 -15.89 -11.43
N GLY A 47 -7.53 -16.58 -12.52
CA GLY A 47 -8.66 -16.25 -13.41
C GLY A 47 -10.01 -16.85 -13.03
N ARG A 48 -10.06 -17.88 -12.17
CA ARG A 48 -11.29 -18.62 -11.83
C ARG A 48 -11.19 -19.27 -10.45
N GLY A 49 -12.30 -19.30 -9.71
CA GLY A 49 -12.40 -19.82 -8.35
C GLY A 49 -12.89 -18.73 -7.41
N ALA A 50 -13.66 -19.14 -6.40
CA ALA A 50 -14.31 -18.21 -5.48
C ALA A 50 -13.31 -17.47 -4.59
N VAL A 51 -13.65 -16.23 -4.24
CA VAL A 51 -12.85 -15.35 -3.39
C VAL A 51 -13.67 -14.96 -2.18
N TYR A 52 -13.02 -14.85 -1.02
CA TYR A 52 -13.64 -14.32 0.20
C TYR A 52 -12.75 -13.26 0.85
N LEU A 53 -13.34 -12.32 1.57
CA LEU A 53 -12.56 -11.28 2.22
C LEU A 53 -11.97 -11.77 3.55
N PRO A 54 -10.76 -11.30 3.91
CA PRO A 54 -10.37 -11.26 5.31
C PRO A 54 -11.23 -10.18 5.99
N ASN A 55 -12.07 -10.57 6.93
CA ASN A 55 -13.01 -9.67 7.64
C ASN A 55 -12.25 -8.88 8.71
N ILE A 56 -11.31 -8.03 8.30
CA ILE A 56 -10.32 -7.40 9.19
C ILE A 56 -10.61 -5.92 9.48
N ASP A 57 -11.76 -5.43 9.05
CA ASP A 57 -12.28 -4.10 9.37
C ASP A 57 -13.08 -4.09 10.69
N ASP A 58 -13.78 -3.00 10.95
CA ASP A 58 -14.57 -2.82 12.18
C ASP A 58 -15.84 -2.01 11.88
N ASP A 59 -16.76 -2.63 11.15
CA ASP A 59 -18.02 -2.06 10.69
C ASP A 59 -18.83 -1.42 11.81
N GLY A 60 -18.90 -2.12 12.93
CA GLY A 60 -19.65 -1.69 14.11
C GLY A 60 -18.90 -0.74 15.02
N LYS A 61 -17.63 -0.40 14.73
CA LYS A 61 -16.72 0.33 15.63
C LYS A 61 -16.65 -0.29 17.03
N ARG A 62 -16.63 -1.62 17.10
CA ARG A 62 -16.69 -2.42 18.33
C ARG A 62 -15.33 -2.53 18.99
N CYS A 63 -14.25 -2.32 18.24
CA CYS A 63 -12.92 -2.53 18.75
C CYS A 63 -12.48 -1.39 19.67
N PRO A 64 -12.11 -1.68 20.93
CA PRO A 64 -11.65 -0.66 21.83
C PRO A 64 -10.31 -0.09 21.36
N VAL A 65 -10.14 1.21 21.55
CA VAL A 65 -8.88 1.93 21.28
C VAL A 65 -8.13 2.24 22.58
N THR A 66 -8.83 2.16 23.72
CA THR A 66 -8.30 2.31 25.08
C THR A 66 -8.79 1.17 25.97
N GLY A 67 -7.98 0.79 26.95
CA GLY A 67 -8.35 -0.15 28.00
C GLY A 67 -9.10 0.51 29.18
N PRO A 68 -9.34 -0.24 30.27
CA PRO A 68 -9.99 0.29 31.48
C PRO A 68 -9.31 1.55 32.01
N GLY A 69 -10.11 2.56 32.37
CA GLY A 69 -9.61 3.84 32.86
C GLY A 69 -8.90 4.70 31.80
N GLY A 70 -9.13 4.44 30.50
CA GLY A 70 -8.55 5.23 29.41
C GLY A 70 -7.09 4.89 29.07
N LYS A 71 -6.51 3.85 29.68
CA LYS A 71 -5.12 3.45 29.44
C LYS A 71 -4.90 3.05 27.97
N PRO A 72 -3.79 3.45 27.31
CA PRO A 72 -3.49 3.00 25.96
C PRO A 72 -3.40 1.47 25.87
N LEU A 73 -3.98 0.89 24.81
CA LEU A 73 -3.81 -0.53 24.51
C LEU A 73 -2.43 -0.79 23.89
N SER A 74 -1.87 -1.99 24.11
CA SER A 74 -0.65 -2.42 23.41
C SER A 74 -0.92 -2.61 21.91
N ASN A 75 0.13 -2.53 21.08
CA ASN A 75 0.04 -2.77 19.63
C ASN A 75 -0.64 -4.12 19.33
N ALA A 76 -0.30 -5.17 20.07
CA ALA A 76 -0.91 -6.49 19.92
C ALA A 76 -2.42 -6.50 20.24
N LYS A 77 -2.87 -5.77 21.27
CA LYS A 77 -4.30 -5.68 21.62
C LYS A 77 -5.09 -4.86 20.59
N LEU A 78 -4.50 -3.79 20.05
CA LEU A 78 -5.11 -3.02 18.97
C LEU A 78 -5.30 -3.88 17.71
N ALA A 79 -4.25 -4.62 17.32
CA ALA A 79 -4.24 -5.46 16.12
C ALA A 79 -5.10 -6.74 16.23
N ALA A 80 -5.36 -7.24 17.44
CA ALA A 80 -6.13 -8.46 17.66
C ALA A 80 -7.64 -8.30 17.48
N CYS A 81 -8.15 -7.06 17.36
CA CYS A 81 -9.58 -6.80 17.22
C CYS A 81 -9.95 -6.36 15.81
N ASN A 82 -10.99 -6.98 15.26
CA ASN A 82 -11.67 -6.67 13.99
C ASN A 82 -12.98 -7.48 13.94
N ASP A 83 -13.75 -7.37 12.85
CA ASP A 83 -15.00 -8.13 12.71
C ASP A 83 -14.76 -9.66 12.73
N GLY A 84 -13.70 -10.08 12.04
CA GLY A 84 -13.15 -11.42 12.03
C GLY A 84 -12.49 -11.88 13.34
N SER A 85 -12.65 -11.18 14.47
CA SER A 85 -12.08 -11.57 15.77
C SER A 85 -13.05 -12.37 16.67
N ASP A 86 -14.36 -12.36 16.39
CA ASP A 86 -15.37 -13.15 17.12
C ASP A 86 -16.27 -13.99 16.20
N THR A 87 -17.11 -14.89 16.73
CA THR A 87 -17.92 -15.81 15.90
C THR A 87 -19.32 -15.28 15.54
N LYS A 88 -19.51 -13.96 15.49
CA LYS A 88 -20.79 -13.31 15.19
C LYS A 88 -20.68 -12.46 13.94
N VAL A 89 -21.79 -12.38 13.21
CA VAL A 89 -21.97 -11.43 12.11
C VAL A 89 -22.80 -10.27 12.64
N ASN A 90 -22.16 -9.13 12.85
CA ASN A 90 -22.62 -8.00 13.67
C ASN A 90 -23.34 -6.93 12.85
N GLY A 91 -24.35 -7.33 12.09
CA GLY A 91 -25.20 -6.43 11.30
C GLY A 91 -25.11 -6.68 9.81
N SER A 92 -25.70 -5.76 9.03
CA SER A 92 -25.78 -5.90 7.57
C SER A 92 -24.50 -5.53 6.84
N ALA A 93 -23.66 -4.67 7.44
CA ALA A 93 -22.36 -4.32 6.90
C ALA A 93 -21.42 -5.53 6.96
N ASP A 94 -21.22 -6.10 8.16
CA ASP A 94 -20.41 -7.31 8.37
C ASP A 94 -20.93 -8.52 7.54
N ALA A 95 -22.26 -8.64 7.44
CA ALA A 95 -22.86 -9.65 6.57
C ALA A 95 -22.53 -9.47 5.06
N ALA A 96 -22.18 -8.27 4.61
CA ALA A 96 -21.80 -7.96 3.23
C ALA A 96 -20.38 -8.44 2.90
N ASP A 97 -19.49 -8.58 3.90
CA ASP A 97 -18.13 -9.10 3.74
C ASP A 97 -18.05 -10.61 3.51
N LEU A 98 -19.09 -11.36 3.88
CA LEU A 98 -19.06 -12.82 3.69
C LEU A 98 -19.23 -13.19 2.21
N ALA A 99 -18.31 -14.02 1.70
CA ALA A 99 -18.50 -14.70 0.42
C ALA A 99 -19.65 -15.70 0.53
N ARG A 100 -20.52 -15.73 -0.49
CA ARG A 100 -21.68 -16.62 -0.50
C ARG A 100 -21.29 -18.00 -1.05
N VAL A 101 -21.74 -19.03 -0.34
CA VAL A 101 -21.76 -20.41 -0.80
C VAL A 101 -23.21 -20.91 -0.72
N ARG A 102 -23.62 -21.79 -1.62
CA ARG A 102 -24.98 -22.35 -1.68
C ARG A 102 -24.92 -23.86 -1.81
N SER A 103 -25.85 -24.59 -1.21
CA SER A 103 -26.13 -25.95 -1.66
C SER A 103 -27.16 -25.91 -2.79
N VAL A 104 -26.97 -26.72 -3.83
CA VAL A 104 -27.99 -26.89 -4.87
C VAL A 104 -29.24 -27.51 -4.24
N PRO A 105 -30.46 -27.02 -4.56
CA PRO A 105 -31.70 -27.59 -4.04
C PRO A 105 -31.87 -29.07 -4.40
N MET A 106 -32.21 -29.91 -3.42
CA MET A 106 -32.43 -31.34 -3.59
C MET A 106 -33.91 -31.71 -3.30
N PRO A 107 -34.88 -31.33 -4.14
CA PRO A 107 -36.32 -31.42 -3.82
C PRO A 107 -36.81 -32.85 -3.55
N GLY A 108 -36.19 -33.86 -4.18
CA GLY A 108 -36.53 -35.27 -4.01
C GLY A 108 -35.90 -35.97 -2.78
N LEU A 109 -35.12 -35.25 -1.98
CA LEU A 109 -34.43 -35.83 -0.81
C LEU A 109 -35.44 -36.34 0.22
N ARG A 110 -35.17 -37.44 0.92
CA ARG A 110 -36.11 -38.03 1.89
C ARG A 110 -36.28 -37.18 3.15
N LYS A 111 -37.37 -37.39 3.91
CA LYS A 111 -37.66 -36.64 5.15
C LYS A 111 -36.65 -36.91 6.29
N ASP A 112 -36.02 -38.09 6.30
CA ASP A 112 -35.01 -38.49 7.29
C ASP A 112 -33.62 -37.92 7.00
N ALA A 113 -33.43 -37.29 5.83
CA ALA A 113 -32.13 -36.83 5.40
C ALA A 113 -31.56 -35.70 6.27
N LYS A 114 -30.24 -35.73 6.44
CA LYS A 114 -29.48 -34.75 7.25
C LYS A 114 -28.22 -34.34 6.53
N GLY A 115 -27.88 -33.06 6.63
CA GLY A 115 -26.63 -32.53 6.10
C GLY A 115 -25.67 -32.15 7.22
N SER A 116 -24.37 -32.30 6.98
CA SER A 116 -23.31 -31.76 7.81
C SER A 116 -22.37 -30.89 6.99
N LEU A 117 -21.87 -29.83 7.62
CA LEU A 117 -20.99 -28.83 7.00
C LEU A 117 -19.66 -28.80 7.73
N LYS A 118 -18.56 -28.70 6.99
CA LYS A 118 -17.22 -28.62 7.57
C LYS A 118 -16.29 -27.77 6.71
N VAL A 119 -15.43 -26.98 7.34
CA VAL A 119 -14.24 -26.42 6.71
C VAL A 119 -13.11 -27.45 6.82
N THR A 120 -12.77 -28.14 5.73
CA THR A 120 -11.78 -29.23 5.73
C THR A 120 -10.35 -28.75 5.59
N THR A 121 -10.15 -27.57 5.00
CA THR A 121 -8.85 -26.89 4.83
C THR A 121 -9.02 -25.44 5.24
N GLY A 122 -8.03 -24.87 5.94
CA GLY A 122 -8.05 -23.44 6.31
C GLY A 122 -8.93 -23.08 7.52
N GLY A 123 -9.51 -24.04 8.24
CA GLY A 123 -10.45 -23.77 9.33
C GLY A 123 -9.91 -23.00 10.55
N LYS A 124 -8.59 -22.77 10.64
CA LYS A 124 -7.98 -21.85 11.62
C LYS A 124 -8.01 -20.38 11.19
N HIS A 125 -8.22 -20.13 9.90
CA HIS A 125 -8.13 -18.82 9.26
C HIS A 125 -9.42 -18.42 8.53
N ALA A 126 -10.46 -19.24 8.61
CA ALA A 126 -11.74 -19.00 7.97
C ALA A 126 -12.89 -19.45 8.86
N ARG A 127 -14.00 -18.70 8.82
CA ARG A 127 -15.25 -19.06 9.49
C ARG A 127 -16.34 -19.34 8.47
N LEU A 128 -17.25 -20.22 8.85
CA LEU A 128 -18.40 -20.62 8.05
C LEU A 128 -19.67 -20.33 8.85
N PHE A 129 -20.61 -19.67 8.20
CA PHE A 129 -21.92 -19.35 8.76
C PHE A 129 -23.03 -19.96 7.91
N LEU A 130 -24.11 -20.36 8.56
CA LEU A 130 -25.36 -20.81 7.93
C LEU A 130 -26.43 -19.75 8.16
N LYS A 131 -27.16 -19.38 7.11
CA LYS A 131 -28.27 -18.45 7.22
C LYS A 131 -29.56 -19.18 7.56
N ARG A 132 -30.20 -18.78 8.66
CA ARG A 132 -31.52 -19.26 9.09
C ARG A 132 -32.39 -18.09 9.52
N SER A 133 -33.60 -18.01 8.98
CA SER A 133 -34.56 -16.94 9.33
C SER A 133 -33.94 -15.53 9.27
N GLY A 134 -33.15 -15.27 8.22
CA GLY A 134 -32.46 -14.00 8.01
C GLY A 134 -31.21 -13.75 8.86
N LYS A 135 -30.84 -14.66 9.77
CA LYS A 135 -29.67 -14.52 10.66
C LYS A 135 -28.54 -15.46 10.24
N TRP A 136 -27.30 -15.00 10.39
CA TRP A 136 -26.11 -15.81 10.20
C TRP A 136 -25.72 -16.50 11.51
N ILE A 137 -25.63 -17.83 11.49
CA ILE A 137 -25.34 -18.66 12.65
C ILE A 137 -24.01 -19.39 12.41
N PRO A 138 -23.04 -19.36 13.34
CA PRO A 138 -21.76 -20.03 13.15
C PRO A 138 -21.96 -21.54 12.98
N VAL A 139 -21.27 -22.11 11.99
CA VAL A 139 -21.24 -23.55 11.77
C VAL A 139 -20.26 -24.18 12.75
N THR A 140 -20.73 -25.17 13.50
CA THR A 140 -19.96 -25.97 14.44
C THR A 140 -20.07 -27.45 14.08
N SER A 141 -19.33 -28.31 14.77
CA SER A 141 -19.46 -29.77 14.63
C SER A 141 -20.86 -30.30 14.97
N LYS A 142 -21.69 -29.52 15.69
CA LYS A 142 -23.07 -29.86 16.05
C LYS A 142 -24.10 -29.33 15.04
N THR A 143 -23.71 -28.41 14.16
CA THR A 143 -24.61 -27.85 13.16
C THR A 143 -25.03 -28.94 12.17
N ARG A 144 -26.35 -29.08 11.97
CA ARG A 144 -26.94 -30.01 11.01
C ARG A 144 -27.93 -29.26 10.13
N LEU A 145 -27.91 -29.55 8.83
CA LEU A 145 -28.96 -29.14 7.90
C LEU A 145 -30.09 -30.16 7.94
N THR A 146 -31.32 -29.67 8.00
CA THR A 146 -32.54 -30.47 7.92
C THR A 146 -32.84 -30.86 6.47
N ALA A 147 -33.64 -31.91 6.27
CA ALA A 147 -34.15 -32.27 4.95
C ALA A 147 -34.84 -31.09 4.25
N ALA A 148 -35.59 -30.26 4.98
CA ALA A 148 -36.27 -29.08 4.41
C ALA A 148 -35.27 -28.04 3.89
N GLU A 149 -34.20 -27.76 4.63
CA GLU A 149 -33.15 -26.84 4.19
C GLU A 149 -32.39 -27.37 2.98
N LEU A 150 -32.11 -28.68 2.95
CA LEU A 150 -31.44 -29.32 1.81
C LEU A 150 -32.33 -29.35 0.56
N ARG A 151 -33.64 -29.59 0.72
CA ARG A 151 -34.63 -29.54 -0.37
C ARG A 151 -34.74 -28.15 -0.97
N ALA A 152 -34.69 -27.10 -0.14
CA ALA A 152 -34.78 -25.71 -0.57
C ALA A 152 -33.44 -25.15 -1.08
N GLY A 153 -32.31 -25.73 -0.67
CA GLY A 153 -30.98 -25.15 -0.83
C GLY A 153 -30.61 -24.24 0.35
N ALA A 154 -29.47 -24.52 0.98
CA ALA A 154 -28.98 -23.74 2.11
C ALA A 154 -28.09 -22.58 1.64
N GLU A 155 -28.19 -21.44 2.33
CA GLU A 155 -27.30 -20.28 2.15
C GLU A 155 -26.23 -20.25 3.23
N LEU A 156 -24.97 -20.19 2.78
CA LEU A 156 -23.77 -20.15 3.62
C LEU A 156 -22.98 -18.86 3.36
N GLY A 157 -22.21 -18.45 4.36
CA GLY A 157 -21.29 -17.30 4.32
C GLY A 157 -19.92 -17.70 4.80
N VAL A 158 -18.87 -17.26 4.10
CA VAL A 158 -17.46 -17.52 4.45
C VAL A 158 -16.73 -16.20 4.62
N GLU A 159 -15.96 -16.09 5.69
CA GLU A 159 -15.01 -14.99 5.93
C GLU A 159 -13.63 -15.54 6.29
N GLY A 160 -12.60 -14.73 6.08
CA GLY A 160 -11.26 -14.95 6.59
C GLY A 160 -11.03 -14.18 7.88
N THR A 161 -10.18 -14.69 8.76
CA THR A 161 -9.83 -13.99 10.02
C THR A 161 -8.52 -13.19 9.92
N ASP A 162 -7.77 -13.33 8.82
CA ASP A 162 -6.54 -12.61 8.55
C ASP A 162 -6.21 -12.66 7.05
N VAL A 163 -5.28 -11.81 6.61
CA VAL A 163 -4.63 -11.92 5.30
C VAL A 163 -3.64 -13.09 5.29
N VAL A 164 -3.16 -13.49 4.11
CA VAL A 164 -2.08 -14.48 4.03
C VAL A 164 -0.79 -13.87 4.60
N ARG A 165 -0.29 -14.38 5.73
CA ARG A 165 0.98 -13.91 6.33
C ARG A 165 2.21 -14.60 5.77
N ASP A 166 2.06 -15.89 5.48
CA ASP A 166 3.11 -16.77 4.99
C ASP A 166 2.45 -17.94 4.27
N SER A 167 2.58 -17.99 2.94
CA SER A 167 1.93 -19.02 2.13
C SER A 167 2.44 -20.43 2.41
N ALA A 168 3.61 -20.58 3.05
CA ALA A 168 4.09 -21.89 3.51
C ALA A 168 3.33 -22.41 4.74
N LYS A 169 2.68 -21.51 5.51
CA LYS A 169 1.84 -21.87 6.66
C LYS A 169 0.37 -21.97 6.29
N TRP A 170 -0.09 -21.03 5.47
CA TRP A 170 -1.46 -21.02 4.94
C TRP A 170 -1.47 -20.27 3.61
N ASP A 171 -1.87 -20.95 2.54
CA ASP A 171 -1.89 -20.43 1.16
C ASP A 171 -3.12 -19.57 0.83
N GLY A 172 -3.96 -19.30 1.84
CA GLY A 172 -5.19 -18.55 1.71
C GLY A 172 -6.42 -19.41 1.42
N ARG A 173 -6.31 -20.73 1.26
CA ARG A 173 -7.46 -21.57 0.90
C ARG A 173 -8.36 -21.89 2.09
N ALA A 174 -9.67 -21.88 1.84
CA ALA A 174 -10.71 -22.48 2.66
C ALA A 174 -11.51 -23.46 1.81
N VAL A 175 -11.61 -24.72 2.25
CA VAL A 175 -12.40 -25.75 1.55
C VAL A 175 -13.63 -26.08 2.38
N VAL A 176 -14.81 -25.79 1.86
CA VAL A 176 -16.10 -26.06 2.51
C VAL A 176 -16.67 -27.35 1.93
N ARG A 177 -16.97 -28.32 2.80
CA ARG A 177 -17.57 -29.60 2.45
C ARG A 177 -18.98 -29.70 3.00
N LEU A 178 -19.90 -30.14 2.15
CA LEU A 178 -21.23 -30.63 2.51
C LEU A 178 -21.23 -32.14 2.41
N THR A 179 -21.75 -32.81 3.43
CA THR A 179 -22.06 -34.24 3.40
C THR A 179 -23.55 -34.42 3.69
N VAL A 180 -24.28 -35.07 2.79
CA VAL A 180 -25.71 -35.37 2.94
C VAL A 180 -25.87 -36.86 3.16
N THR A 181 -26.55 -37.24 4.24
CA THR A 181 -26.91 -38.62 4.56
C THR A 181 -28.42 -38.80 4.43
N SER A 182 -28.86 -39.81 3.68
CA SER A 182 -30.27 -40.14 3.46
C SER A 182 -30.42 -41.66 3.31
N ALA A 183 -31.37 -42.29 4.01
CA ALA A 183 -31.55 -43.75 4.00
C ALA A 183 -30.26 -44.56 4.30
N GLY A 184 -29.36 -44.03 5.13
CA GLY A 184 -28.10 -44.69 5.48
C GLY A 184 -26.96 -44.50 4.48
N GLU A 185 -27.22 -43.95 3.30
CA GLU A 185 -26.20 -43.62 2.30
C GLU A 185 -25.75 -42.17 2.43
N SER A 186 -24.50 -41.86 2.08
CA SER A 186 -23.96 -40.50 2.15
C SER A 186 -23.30 -40.07 0.84
N THR A 187 -23.61 -38.85 0.41
CA THR A 187 -22.92 -38.16 -0.69
C THR A 187 -22.21 -36.92 -0.15
N SER A 188 -21.18 -36.44 -0.85
CA SER A 188 -20.45 -35.25 -0.44
C SER A 188 -19.91 -34.46 -1.62
N ASP A 189 -19.84 -33.15 -1.45
CA ASP A 189 -19.22 -32.25 -2.40
C ASP A 189 -18.47 -31.12 -1.67
N SER A 190 -17.57 -30.44 -2.36
CA SER A 190 -16.74 -29.39 -1.79
C SER A 190 -16.44 -28.25 -2.75
N VAL A 191 -16.50 -27.04 -2.21
CA VAL A 191 -16.03 -25.82 -2.89
C VAL A 191 -14.74 -25.32 -2.25
N THR A 192 -13.82 -24.87 -3.10
CA THR A 192 -12.57 -24.23 -2.71
C THR A 192 -12.70 -22.73 -2.92
N LEU A 193 -12.51 -21.97 -1.86
CA LEU A 193 -12.36 -20.52 -1.93
C LEU A 193 -10.93 -20.14 -1.55
N ARG A 194 -10.46 -18.97 -1.98
CA ARG A 194 -9.22 -18.36 -1.51
C ARG A 194 -9.47 -16.97 -0.97
N VAL A 195 -8.84 -16.63 0.16
CA VAL A 195 -8.89 -15.27 0.70
C VAL A 195 -8.35 -14.28 -0.34
N ALA A 196 -8.98 -13.12 -0.43
CA ALA A 196 -8.55 -12.05 -1.30
C ALA A 196 -7.10 -11.66 -0.97
N PRO A 197 -6.21 -11.54 -1.97
CA PRO A 197 -4.84 -11.11 -1.75
C PRO A 197 -4.84 -9.66 -1.27
N LEU A 198 -3.97 -9.34 -0.31
CA LEU A 198 -3.68 -7.97 0.09
C LEU A 198 -2.86 -7.30 -1.02
N LEU A 199 -3.38 -6.23 -1.61
CA LEU A 199 -2.74 -5.54 -2.73
C LEU A 199 -2.43 -4.09 -2.39
N THR A 200 -1.21 -3.65 -2.65
CA THR A 200 -0.80 -2.25 -2.53
C THR A 200 -1.26 -1.44 -3.74
N HIS A 201 -1.34 -0.13 -3.56
CA HIS A 201 -1.80 0.78 -4.60
C HIS A 201 -0.71 1.07 -5.64
N HIS A 202 -1.13 1.32 -6.88
CA HIS A 202 -0.24 1.77 -7.95
C HIS A 202 -0.73 3.09 -8.57
N HIS A 203 0.19 3.80 -9.21
CA HIS A 203 -0.04 5.16 -9.73
C HIS A 203 -1.02 5.29 -10.91
N LEU A 204 -1.56 4.19 -11.44
CA LEU A 204 -2.68 4.27 -12.41
C LEU A 204 -4.05 4.35 -11.74
N GLN A 205 -4.12 4.07 -10.44
CA GLN A 205 -5.34 4.24 -9.66
C GLN A 205 -5.46 5.72 -9.26
N ASN A 206 -6.59 6.35 -9.60
CA ASN A 206 -6.83 7.75 -9.25
C ASN A 206 -6.88 7.91 -7.73
N ALA A 207 -6.25 8.96 -7.19
CA ALA A 207 -6.37 9.28 -5.78
C ALA A 207 -7.83 9.63 -5.44
N GLN A 208 -8.31 9.14 -4.30
CA GLN A 208 -9.66 9.38 -3.79
C GLN A 208 -9.65 10.16 -2.49
N GLN A 209 -8.56 10.08 -1.72
CA GLN A 209 -8.39 10.76 -0.45
C GLN A 209 -6.90 10.78 -0.09
N LEU A 210 -6.42 11.85 0.54
CA LEU A 210 -5.04 11.94 1.01
C LEU A 210 -4.98 11.82 2.54
N MET A 211 -3.83 11.35 3.01
CA MET A 211 -3.47 11.21 4.41
C MET A 211 -2.27 12.12 4.68
N VAL A 212 -2.23 12.78 5.82
CA VAL A 212 -1.14 13.68 6.21
C VAL A 212 -1.10 13.81 7.73
N THR A 213 0.06 13.94 8.33
CA THR A 213 0.12 14.33 9.75
C THR A 213 -0.33 15.79 9.88
N LYS A 214 -0.94 16.17 10.99
CA LYS A 214 -1.22 17.57 11.33
C LYS A 214 -0.67 17.86 12.72
N ILE A 215 0.48 18.51 12.77
CA ILE A 215 1.23 18.74 14.01
C ILE A 215 0.61 19.92 14.78
N ARG A 216 0.19 19.62 16.01
CA ARG A 216 -0.37 20.59 16.95
C ARG A 216 0.73 21.35 17.69
N GLY A 217 0.36 22.45 18.35
CA GLY A 217 1.27 23.26 19.17
C GLY A 217 1.64 24.62 18.58
N ALA A 218 2.15 25.51 19.45
CA ALA A 218 2.46 26.90 19.13
C ALA A 218 3.85 27.10 18.51
N GLY A 219 4.71 26.07 18.51
CA GLY A 219 6.06 26.14 17.91
C GLY A 219 6.04 26.39 16.39
N GLU A 220 7.11 26.97 15.88
CA GLU A 220 7.23 27.40 14.47
C GLU A 220 7.05 26.26 13.48
N TYR A 221 7.67 25.09 13.73
CA TYR A 221 7.47 23.90 12.90
C TYR A 221 6.00 23.49 12.82
N GLY A 222 5.28 23.47 13.96
CA GLY A 222 3.86 23.14 13.99
C GLY A 222 2.99 24.14 13.20
N LYS A 223 3.35 25.43 13.19
CA LYS A 223 2.65 26.44 12.36
C LYS A 223 2.88 26.18 10.87
N LEU A 224 4.14 25.95 10.47
CA LEU A 224 4.51 25.62 9.10
C LEU A 224 3.80 24.35 8.61
N GLN A 225 3.79 23.31 9.43
CA GLN A 225 3.18 22.05 9.10
C GLN A 225 1.66 22.21 8.88
N ARG A 226 0.97 22.98 9.74
CA ARG A 226 -0.46 23.27 9.55
C ARG A 226 -0.75 24.08 8.28
N LYS A 227 0.14 25.01 7.93
CA LYS A 227 0.06 25.76 6.67
C LYS A 227 0.20 24.81 5.48
N PHE A 228 1.19 23.92 5.50
CA PHE A 228 1.34 22.88 4.48
C PHE A 228 0.08 22.02 4.35
N VAL A 229 -0.51 21.56 5.46
CA VAL A 229 -1.75 20.76 5.43
C VAL A 229 -2.93 21.52 4.79
N GLU A 230 -3.05 22.82 5.04
CA GLU A 230 -4.07 23.67 4.43
C GLU A 230 -3.84 23.82 2.91
N GLU A 231 -2.60 24.13 2.51
CA GLU A 231 -2.22 24.25 1.10
C GLU A 231 -2.39 22.94 0.34
N LEU A 232 -2.01 21.81 0.95
CA LEU A 232 -2.25 20.47 0.43
C LEU A 232 -3.74 20.24 0.18
N GLY A 233 -4.60 20.56 1.16
CA GLY A 233 -6.05 20.44 1.01
C GLY A 233 -6.60 21.25 -0.17
N ASN A 234 -6.04 22.44 -0.41
CA ASN A 234 -6.41 23.28 -1.54
C ASN A 234 -5.98 22.66 -2.89
N GLU A 235 -4.75 22.16 -2.99
CA GLU A 235 -4.25 21.52 -4.22
C GLU A 235 -4.98 20.22 -4.54
N VAL A 236 -5.26 19.40 -3.53
CA VAL A 236 -6.07 18.17 -3.64
C VAL A 236 -7.47 18.48 -4.18
N LYS A 237 -8.12 19.52 -3.64
CA LYS A 237 -9.44 19.96 -4.11
C LYS A 237 -9.39 20.48 -5.54
N LYS A 238 -8.37 21.25 -5.92
CA LYS A 238 -8.17 21.73 -7.31
C LYS A 238 -7.95 20.56 -8.29
N ALA A 239 -7.36 19.46 -7.83
CA ALA A 239 -7.19 18.25 -8.62
C ALA A 239 -8.48 17.40 -8.74
N GLY A 240 -9.58 17.80 -8.10
CA GLY A 240 -10.88 17.12 -8.18
C GLY A 240 -11.10 16.04 -7.12
N VAL A 241 -10.16 15.88 -6.18
CA VAL A 241 -10.33 14.97 -5.03
C VAL A 241 -11.09 15.70 -3.94
N THR A 242 -12.36 15.31 -3.73
CA THR A 242 -13.30 16.05 -2.88
C THR A 242 -13.41 15.52 -1.45
N LYS A 243 -12.91 14.31 -1.16
CA LYS A 243 -12.91 13.78 0.21
C LYS A 243 -11.94 14.59 1.08
N PRO A 244 -12.30 14.95 2.33
CA PRO A 244 -11.40 15.62 3.25
C PRO A 244 -10.13 14.81 3.52
N LEU A 245 -9.03 15.49 3.82
CA LEU A 245 -7.78 14.85 4.25
C LEU A 245 -8.00 13.99 5.51
N ILE A 246 -7.37 12.82 5.57
CA ILE A 246 -7.20 12.07 6.81
C ILE A 246 -6.00 12.66 7.54
N THR A 247 -6.23 13.29 8.69
CA THR A 247 -5.15 13.87 9.49
C THR A 247 -4.67 12.91 10.58
N PHE A 248 -3.37 12.87 10.89
CA PHE A 248 -2.82 12.20 12.07
C PHE A 248 -2.29 13.24 13.05
N GLU A 249 -2.72 13.24 14.31
CA GLU A 249 -2.53 14.41 15.19
C GLU A 249 -1.95 14.07 16.56
N LYS A 250 -1.86 12.79 16.91
CA LYS A 250 -1.57 12.35 18.28
C LYS A 250 -0.08 12.20 18.56
N TYR A 251 0.67 11.65 17.61
CA TYR A 251 2.07 11.26 17.84
C TYR A 251 3.10 12.20 17.20
N GLY A 252 2.66 13.10 16.31
CA GLY A 252 3.50 14.17 15.79
C GLY A 252 4.66 13.73 14.88
N ASP A 253 4.61 12.50 14.35
CA ASP A 253 5.52 12.03 13.28
C ASP A 253 5.04 12.59 11.93
N PRO A 254 5.79 13.49 11.27
CA PRO A 254 5.34 14.16 10.06
C PRO A 254 5.26 13.25 8.82
N TRP A 255 5.90 12.08 8.86
CA TRP A 255 6.14 11.20 7.71
C TRP A 255 5.00 10.23 7.49
N ALA A 256 3.84 10.73 7.03
CA ALA A 256 2.65 9.91 6.82
C ALA A 256 2.82 8.81 5.78
N GLN A 257 3.75 8.97 4.83
CA GLN A 257 4.08 7.92 3.86
C GLN A 257 4.71 6.71 4.53
N ASP A 258 5.46 6.91 5.61
CA ASP A 258 6.36 5.89 6.09
C ASP A 258 5.75 4.91 7.08
N PHE A 259 4.84 5.36 7.95
CA PHE A 259 4.28 4.49 8.97
C PHE A 259 3.07 3.68 8.46
N VAL A 260 2.60 3.96 7.24
CA VAL A 260 1.47 3.26 6.62
C VAL A 260 1.67 3.12 5.11
N GLU A 261 1.35 1.94 4.58
CA GLU A 261 1.10 1.72 3.15
C GLU A 261 -0.39 1.40 2.97
N PRO A 262 -1.18 2.28 2.35
CA PRO A 262 -2.55 1.97 2.01
C PRO A 262 -2.65 0.85 0.97
N ALA A 263 -3.33 -0.22 1.36
CA ALA A 263 -3.60 -1.38 0.54
C ALA A 263 -5.12 -1.64 0.46
N TYR A 264 -5.49 -2.69 -0.25
CA TYR A 264 -6.88 -3.13 -0.38
C TYR A 264 -6.98 -4.64 -0.55
N VAL A 265 -8.14 -5.17 -0.20
CA VAL A 265 -8.60 -6.50 -0.57
C VAL A 265 -9.95 -6.34 -1.25
N SER A 266 -10.27 -7.22 -2.19
CA SER A 266 -11.57 -7.14 -2.87
C SER A 266 -12.05 -8.47 -3.44
N MET A 267 -13.36 -8.60 -3.51
CA MET A 267 -14.09 -9.70 -4.15
C MET A 267 -15.25 -9.16 -5.00
N THR A 268 -15.86 -10.01 -5.83
CA THR A 268 -17.13 -9.62 -6.46
C THR A 268 -18.24 -9.81 -5.44
N GLY A 269 -18.96 -8.74 -5.13
CA GLY A 269 -20.15 -8.75 -4.30
C GLY A 269 -21.43 -8.95 -5.14
N PRO A 270 -22.59 -8.97 -4.47
CA PRO A 270 -23.88 -9.16 -5.13
C PRO A 270 -24.11 -8.20 -6.30
N GLY A 271 -24.60 -8.73 -7.43
CA GLY A 271 -24.92 -7.94 -8.62
C GLY A 271 -23.70 -7.46 -9.41
N GLY A 272 -22.54 -8.10 -9.23
CA GLY A 272 -21.32 -7.83 -9.99
C GLY A 272 -20.52 -6.62 -9.50
N ARG A 273 -20.96 -5.95 -8.43
CA ARG A 273 -20.24 -4.79 -7.86
C ARG A 273 -19.01 -5.29 -7.11
N ARG A 274 -17.87 -4.62 -7.26
CA ARG A 274 -16.68 -4.90 -6.45
C ARG A 274 -16.95 -4.53 -4.99
N HIS A 275 -16.85 -5.49 -4.08
CA HIS A 275 -16.79 -5.22 -2.66
C HIS A 275 -15.32 -5.02 -2.28
N VAL A 276 -14.99 -3.85 -1.76
CA VAL A 276 -13.60 -3.41 -1.49
C VAL A 276 -13.49 -3.03 -0.03
N MET A 277 -12.54 -3.66 0.66
CA MET A 277 -12.10 -3.23 1.98
C MET A 277 -10.71 -2.61 1.83
N ARG A 278 -10.56 -1.39 2.33
CA ARG A 278 -9.25 -0.73 2.48
C ARG A 278 -8.49 -1.41 3.61
N VAL A 279 -7.19 -1.55 3.46
CA VAL A 279 -6.34 -2.16 4.48
C VAL A 279 -5.15 -1.26 4.70
N MET A 280 -5.04 -0.66 5.89
CA MET A 280 -3.86 0.13 6.25
C MET A 280 -2.76 -0.84 6.69
N LEU A 281 -1.74 -1.02 5.88
CA LEU A 281 -0.59 -1.84 6.22
C LEU A 281 0.40 -1.00 7.03
N ARG A 282 0.50 -1.26 8.34
CA ARG A 282 1.42 -0.52 9.21
C ARG A 282 2.87 -0.96 8.96
N SER A 283 3.80 -0.01 8.99
CA SER A 283 5.24 -0.28 8.89
C SER A 283 5.72 -1.32 9.90
N ALA A 284 6.79 -2.05 9.54
CA ALA A 284 7.42 -3.03 10.42
C ALA A 284 8.34 -2.37 11.48
N GLN A 285 7.98 -1.16 11.93
CA GLN A 285 8.67 -0.36 12.93
C GLN A 285 7.72 -0.23 14.13
N LEU A 286 7.74 -1.20 15.04
CA LEU A 286 6.76 -1.29 16.15
C LEU A 286 6.86 -0.12 17.14
N ASP A 287 8.04 0.49 17.21
CA ASP A 287 8.43 1.69 17.93
C ASP A 287 7.92 2.99 17.29
N ARG A 288 7.52 2.96 16.01
CA ARG A 288 6.93 4.12 15.32
C ARG A 288 5.45 4.29 15.68
N ASP A 289 5.21 4.99 16.78
CA ASP A 289 3.90 5.10 17.42
C ASP A 289 2.82 5.78 16.58
N ALA A 290 3.18 6.62 15.60
CA ALA A 290 2.19 7.28 14.73
C ALA A 290 1.30 6.29 13.96
N GLY A 291 1.83 5.12 13.59
CA GLY A 291 1.05 4.04 12.98
C GLY A 291 -0.07 3.48 13.88
N ARG A 292 -0.10 3.82 15.18
CA ARG A 292 -1.21 3.44 16.06
C ARG A 292 -2.50 4.18 15.73
N GLU A 293 -2.44 5.40 15.18
CA GLU A 293 -3.63 6.14 14.75
C GLU A 293 -4.41 5.42 13.63
N LEU A 294 -3.78 4.46 12.93
CA LEU A 294 -4.47 3.58 11.99
C LEU A 294 -5.56 2.77 12.71
N PHE A 295 -5.28 2.24 13.90
CA PHE A 295 -6.26 1.53 14.72
C PHE A 295 -7.16 2.47 15.51
N GLU A 296 -6.60 3.57 16.01
CA GLU A 296 -7.27 4.46 16.95
C GLU A 296 -8.24 5.45 16.27
N LYS A 297 -8.01 5.76 14.98
CA LYS A 297 -8.77 6.76 14.21
C LYS A 297 -9.28 6.25 12.86
N VAL A 298 -8.50 5.46 12.13
CA VAL A 298 -8.78 5.12 10.72
C VAL A 298 -9.60 3.84 10.56
N ARG A 299 -9.34 2.81 11.39
CA ARG A 299 -10.09 1.55 11.38
C ARG A 299 -11.58 1.80 11.58
N GLY A 300 -12.39 1.13 10.77
CA GLY A 300 -13.84 1.21 10.82
C GLY A 300 -14.44 0.43 9.66
N ARG A 301 -15.70 0.73 9.33
CA ARG A 301 -16.39 0.16 8.17
C ARG A 301 -15.59 0.21 6.88
N ASP A 302 -15.43 -0.95 6.23
CA ASP A 302 -14.68 -1.15 4.99
C ASP A 302 -13.20 -0.71 5.08
N VAL A 303 -12.64 -0.60 6.30
CA VAL A 303 -11.26 -0.19 6.57
C VAL A 303 -10.63 -1.03 7.68
N GLY A 304 -9.86 -2.04 7.27
CA GLY A 304 -9.03 -2.85 8.15
C GLY A 304 -7.62 -2.31 8.36
N VAL A 305 -6.90 -2.88 9.33
CA VAL A 305 -5.49 -2.53 9.60
C VAL A 305 -4.69 -3.81 9.82
N VAL A 306 -3.57 -3.90 9.13
CA VAL A 306 -2.64 -5.03 9.23
C VAL A 306 -1.37 -4.57 9.94
N GLN A 307 -1.15 -5.07 11.16
CA GLN A 307 0.15 -4.95 11.82
C GLN A 307 1.10 -6.04 11.30
N VAL A 308 2.29 -5.65 10.85
CA VAL A 308 3.41 -6.57 10.68
C VAL A 308 4.29 -6.48 11.91
N THR A 309 4.52 -7.63 12.55
CA THR A 309 5.34 -7.73 13.76
C THR A 309 6.59 -8.52 13.40
N ASP A 310 7.67 -7.81 13.12
CA ASP A 310 9.00 -8.38 13.14
C ASP A 310 9.62 -8.08 14.51
N ARG A 311 10.12 -9.13 15.18
CA ARG A 311 10.77 -8.97 16.51
C ARG A 311 12.28 -8.96 16.39
N ALA A 312 12.81 -9.26 15.20
CA ALA A 312 14.23 -9.09 14.95
C ALA A 312 14.53 -7.59 14.89
N GLU A 313 15.62 -7.18 15.53
CA GLU A 313 16.18 -5.85 15.31
C GLU A 313 16.50 -5.71 13.81
N PRO A 314 16.05 -4.63 13.16
CA PRO A 314 16.32 -4.43 11.75
C PRO A 314 17.80 -4.11 11.52
N ASP A 315 18.39 -4.67 10.45
CA ASP A 315 19.76 -4.29 10.03
C ASP A 315 19.84 -2.80 9.63
N ASP A 316 18.74 -2.27 9.11
CA ASP A 316 18.50 -0.84 8.85
C ASP A 316 17.01 -0.58 9.09
N TRP A 317 16.68 0.25 10.09
CA TRP A 317 15.30 0.56 10.44
C TRP A 317 14.60 1.38 9.38
N SER A 318 15.32 2.27 8.67
CA SER A 318 14.74 3.14 7.66
C SER A 318 14.21 2.35 6.46
N LEU A 319 14.84 1.23 6.10
CA LEU A 319 14.35 0.36 5.02
C LEU A 319 12.96 -0.26 5.28
N ASN A 320 12.47 -0.21 6.52
CA ASN A 320 11.13 -0.70 6.91
C ASN A 320 10.05 0.38 6.85
N SER A 321 10.43 1.64 6.60
CA SER A 321 9.50 2.71 6.28
C SER A 321 8.83 2.45 4.94
N MET A 322 7.57 2.86 4.81
CA MET A 322 6.75 2.57 3.64
C MET A 322 6.99 3.51 2.45
N GLY A 323 7.74 4.61 2.58
CA GLY A 323 8.35 5.29 1.41
C GLY A 323 9.31 4.38 0.63
N ASN A 324 9.83 3.34 1.29
CA ASN A 324 10.62 2.28 0.67
C ASN A 324 9.78 1.11 0.11
N LEU A 325 8.46 1.30 -0.06
CA LEU A 325 7.56 0.31 -0.65
C LEU A 325 6.68 1.02 -1.69
N GLU A 326 6.98 0.81 -2.96
CA GLU A 326 6.22 1.36 -4.09
C GLU A 326 5.70 0.26 -5.00
N THR A 327 4.77 0.57 -5.90
CA THR A 327 4.19 -0.45 -6.81
C THR A 327 4.27 -0.04 -8.28
N ILE A 328 5.02 -0.82 -9.06
CA ILE A 328 4.99 -0.78 -10.54
C ILE A 328 3.56 -1.09 -11.00
N PRO A 329 2.91 -0.27 -11.84
CA PRO A 329 1.56 -0.54 -12.32
C PRO A 329 1.47 -1.83 -13.15
N PRO A 330 0.26 -2.37 -13.41
CA PRO A 330 0.08 -3.64 -14.11
C PRO A 330 0.84 -3.74 -15.44
N TYR A 331 1.42 -4.93 -15.70
CA TYR A 331 2.14 -5.22 -16.94
C TYR A 331 2.28 -6.73 -17.16
N ALA A 332 2.70 -7.10 -18.37
CA ALA A 332 3.20 -8.44 -18.67
C ALA A 332 4.56 -8.31 -19.38
N HIS A 333 5.50 -9.18 -19.03
CA HIS A 333 6.83 -9.22 -19.62
C HIS A 333 7.49 -10.58 -19.41
N GLY A 334 8.29 -11.06 -20.37
CA GLY A 334 9.07 -12.29 -20.24
C GLY A 334 8.25 -13.55 -19.88
N GLY A 335 7.03 -13.68 -20.42
CA GLY A 335 6.13 -14.79 -20.11
C GLY A 335 5.46 -14.72 -18.72
N ARG A 336 5.70 -13.65 -17.95
CA ARG A 336 5.08 -13.39 -16.64
C ARG A 336 4.03 -12.30 -16.78
N SER A 337 2.99 -12.38 -15.97
CA SER A 337 1.87 -11.43 -15.95
C SER A 337 1.66 -10.93 -14.52
N PHE A 338 1.58 -9.61 -14.35
CA PHE A 338 1.40 -8.91 -13.09
C PHE A 338 0.12 -8.05 -13.18
N PRO A 339 -1.07 -8.66 -13.09
CA PRO A 339 -2.35 -7.97 -13.29
C PRO A 339 -2.66 -6.91 -12.23
N ALA A 340 -2.03 -7.00 -11.06
CA ALA A 340 -2.13 -6.02 -9.98
C ALA A 340 -0.85 -5.18 -9.83
N GLY A 341 0.08 -5.26 -10.79
CA GLY A 341 1.40 -4.63 -10.67
C GLY A 341 2.40 -5.45 -9.87
N ARG A 342 3.54 -4.84 -9.53
CA ARG A 342 4.63 -5.49 -8.79
C ARG A 342 5.27 -4.52 -7.81
N ILE A 343 5.45 -4.93 -6.56
CA ILE A 343 6.08 -4.10 -5.54
C ILE A 343 7.57 -3.92 -5.87
N ILE A 344 8.11 -2.74 -5.57
CA ILE A 344 9.54 -2.46 -5.47
C ILE A 344 9.89 -2.02 -4.05
N MET A 345 11.08 -2.39 -3.58
CA MET A 345 11.63 -1.93 -2.30
C MET A 345 13.13 -1.72 -2.42
N GLY A 346 13.70 -0.80 -1.65
CA GLY A 346 15.13 -0.57 -1.57
C GLY A 346 15.84 -1.54 -0.63
N GLU A 347 17.07 -1.93 -0.99
CA GLU A 347 18.04 -2.63 -0.14
C GLU A 347 19.37 -1.89 -0.13
N ARG A 348 20.16 -2.09 0.93
CA ARG A 348 21.56 -1.65 0.99
C ARG A 348 22.45 -2.74 0.41
N LYS A 349 22.89 -2.62 -0.84
CA LYS A 349 23.77 -3.63 -1.48
C LYS A 349 25.18 -3.68 -0.90
N ASP A 350 25.66 -2.57 -0.34
CA ASP A 350 26.98 -2.46 0.26
C ASP A 350 27.09 -3.15 1.63
N SER A 351 26.05 -3.06 2.47
CA SER A 351 26.01 -3.74 3.77
C SER A 351 25.26 -5.08 3.74
N GLY A 352 24.42 -5.30 2.72
CA GLY A 352 23.51 -6.43 2.63
C GLY A 352 22.19 -6.26 3.41
N ALA A 353 21.97 -5.10 4.06
CA ALA A 353 20.76 -4.81 4.80
C ALA A 353 19.53 -4.76 3.88
N ARG A 354 18.42 -5.33 4.36
CA ARG A 354 17.18 -5.50 3.59
C ARG A 354 15.96 -5.14 4.44
N PRO A 355 14.83 -4.77 3.81
CA PRO A 355 13.57 -4.65 4.52
C PRO A 355 13.20 -5.96 5.25
N SER A 356 12.41 -5.82 6.30
CA SER A 356 11.93 -6.90 7.18
C SER A 356 11.61 -8.16 6.40
N LYS A 357 12.21 -9.27 6.84
CA LYS A 357 11.95 -10.58 6.22
C LYS A 357 10.47 -10.96 6.39
N VAL A 358 9.85 -10.62 7.52
CA VAL A 358 8.43 -10.89 7.78
C VAL A 358 7.56 -10.10 6.80
N MET A 359 7.83 -8.80 6.60
CA MET A 359 7.13 -7.97 5.62
C MET A 359 7.26 -8.54 4.20
N ARG A 360 8.50 -8.78 3.73
CA ARG A 360 8.75 -9.32 2.39
C ARG A 360 8.10 -10.68 2.17
N THR A 361 8.09 -11.54 3.20
CA THR A 361 7.42 -12.85 3.15
C THR A 361 5.91 -12.68 2.99
N MET A 362 5.28 -11.78 3.76
CA MET A 362 3.86 -11.50 3.65
C MET A 362 3.50 -10.97 2.25
N LEU A 363 4.21 -9.95 1.76
CA LEU A 363 3.94 -9.34 0.44
C LEU A 363 4.10 -10.37 -0.70
N LYS A 364 5.18 -11.17 -0.66
CA LYS A 364 5.39 -12.26 -1.62
C LYS A 364 4.29 -13.32 -1.56
N SER A 365 3.80 -13.64 -0.37
CA SER A 365 2.77 -14.67 -0.16
C SER A 365 1.41 -14.31 -0.75
N GLN A 366 1.18 -13.05 -1.12
CA GLN A 366 -0.05 -12.65 -1.82
C GLN A 366 -0.10 -13.22 -3.25
N GLY A 367 1.07 -13.42 -3.86
CA GLY A 367 1.26 -14.12 -5.14
C GLY A 367 1.07 -13.26 -6.39
N LEU A 368 0.75 -11.96 -6.25
CA LEU A 368 0.45 -11.07 -7.38
C LEU A 368 1.41 -9.90 -7.53
N GLN A 369 1.99 -9.42 -6.44
CA GLN A 369 2.88 -8.26 -6.40
C GLN A 369 4.26 -8.61 -5.80
N ASP A 370 4.87 -9.71 -6.24
CA ASP A 370 6.15 -10.21 -5.70
C ASP A 370 7.25 -9.12 -5.68
N PRO A 371 7.77 -8.71 -4.51
CA PRO A 371 8.69 -7.59 -4.40
C PRO A 371 9.97 -7.74 -5.24
N LEU A 372 10.35 -6.66 -5.92
CA LEU A 372 11.62 -6.48 -6.62
C LEU A 372 12.52 -5.54 -5.79
N LEU A 373 13.75 -5.96 -5.48
CA LEU A 373 14.68 -5.13 -4.70
C LEU A 373 15.54 -4.24 -5.62
N LEU A 374 15.63 -2.96 -5.26
CA LEU A 374 16.45 -1.93 -5.90
C LEU A 374 17.59 -1.49 -4.95
N ASP A 375 18.70 -1.00 -5.51
CA ASP A 375 19.83 -0.51 -4.72
C ASP A 375 19.57 0.93 -4.23
N THR A 376 19.41 1.10 -2.92
CA THR A 376 19.25 2.40 -2.26
C THR A 376 20.42 2.73 -1.32
N SER A 377 21.56 2.02 -1.40
CA SER A 377 22.75 2.29 -0.58
C SER A 377 23.30 3.72 -0.65
N TRP A 378 22.98 4.45 -1.70
CA TRP A 378 23.51 5.78 -2.00
C TRP A 378 22.65 6.94 -1.45
N LEU A 379 21.46 6.63 -0.95
CA LEU A 379 20.56 7.59 -0.31
C LEU A 379 20.71 7.50 1.22
N GLY A 380 20.64 8.58 1.99
CA GLY A 380 20.71 8.43 3.45
C GLY A 380 19.45 7.80 4.02
N VAL A 381 18.28 8.33 3.64
CA VAL A 381 16.99 7.75 4.01
C VAL A 381 16.82 6.35 3.41
N GLY A 382 17.20 6.16 2.15
CA GLY A 382 17.35 4.82 1.56
C GLY A 382 16.07 4.29 0.92
N HIS A 383 15.16 5.16 0.48
CA HIS A 383 13.86 4.81 -0.04
C HIS A 383 13.81 4.88 -1.57
N VAL A 384 12.88 4.15 -2.18
CA VAL A 384 12.74 4.13 -3.64
C VAL A 384 11.98 5.34 -4.18
N ASP A 385 11.06 5.92 -3.41
CA ASP A 385 10.28 7.10 -3.79
C ASP A 385 11.14 8.38 -3.97
N GLU A 386 12.36 8.40 -3.42
CA GLU A 386 13.34 9.47 -3.56
C GLU A 386 13.90 9.62 -5.00
N PHE A 387 13.78 8.58 -5.83
CA PHE A 387 14.37 8.62 -7.18
C PHE A 387 13.52 8.01 -8.28
N VAL A 388 12.46 7.25 -7.98
CA VAL A 388 11.60 6.62 -8.98
C VAL A 388 10.12 6.74 -8.66
N GLN A 389 9.32 7.01 -9.70
CA GLN A 389 7.87 7.05 -9.68
C GLN A 389 7.31 6.42 -10.97
N PHE A 390 6.03 6.04 -10.97
CA PHE A 390 5.32 5.61 -12.18
C PHE A 390 4.26 6.63 -12.60
N LEU A 391 4.19 6.91 -13.90
CA LEU A 391 3.35 7.95 -14.48
C LEU A 391 2.36 7.33 -15.47
N PRO A 392 1.05 7.68 -15.40
CA PRO A 392 0.10 7.31 -16.43
C PRO A 392 0.54 7.81 -17.80
N ALA A 393 0.32 6.98 -18.82
CA ALA A 393 0.68 7.31 -20.17
C ALA A 393 -0.22 6.58 -21.17
N ASP A 394 -0.27 7.09 -22.39
CA ASP A 394 -0.90 6.42 -23.51
C ASP A 394 0.18 5.62 -24.29
N THR A 395 0.86 4.72 -23.58
CA THR A 395 1.75 3.68 -24.14
C THR A 395 0.98 2.36 -24.21
N PRO A 396 1.43 1.33 -24.96
CA PRO A 396 0.80 0.00 -24.91
C PRO A 396 0.66 -0.54 -23.48
N ARG A 397 1.63 -0.21 -22.62
CA ARG A 397 1.64 -0.58 -21.20
C ARG A 397 0.72 0.28 -20.32
N GLY A 398 0.34 1.47 -20.80
CA GLY A 398 -0.47 2.45 -20.08
C GLY A 398 0.29 3.32 -19.07
N TRP A 399 1.63 3.20 -19.00
CA TRP A 399 2.46 3.96 -18.06
C TRP A 399 3.91 4.15 -18.52
N ARG A 400 4.59 5.09 -17.87
CA ARG A 400 6.01 5.44 -18.00
C ARG A 400 6.70 5.42 -16.64
N ILE A 401 8.02 5.32 -16.62
CA ILE A 401 8.83 5.50 -15.40
C ILE A 401 9.28 6.96 -15.35
N GLY A 402 8.93 7.68 -14.27
CA GLY A 402 9.54 8.93 -13.89
C GLY A 402 10.76 8.66 -13.02
N VAL A 403 11.91 9.25 -13.35
CA VAL A 403 13.16 9.01 -12.62
C VAL A 403 13.93 10.31 -12.43
N ALA A 404 14.58 10.45 -11.27
CA ALA A 404 15.44 11.60 -10.98
C ALA A 404 16.64 11.60 -11.93
N ASP A 405 17.04 12.80 -12.38
CA ASP A 405 18.13 13.00 -13.33
C ASP A 405 19.15 14.02 -12.80
N PRO A 406 20.17 13.54 -12.07
CA PRO A 406 21.27 14.37 -11.56
C PRO A 406 22.10 15.04 -12.66
N GLU A 407 22.25 14.39 -13.81
CA GLU A 407 23.04 14.92 -14.92
C GLU A 407 22.34 16.13 -15.54
N ALA A 408 21.02 16.04 -15.75
CA ALA A 408 20.21 17.17 -16.19
C ALA A 408 20.23 18.32 -15.17
N GLY A 409 20.20 18.03 -13.87
CA GLY A 409 20.33 19.05 -12.82
C GLY A 409 21.67 19.80 -12.87
N LEU A 410 22.78 19.07 -13.02
CA LEU A 410 24.10 19.68 -13.18
C LEU A 410 24.20 20.49 -14.48
N GLU A 411 23.58 20.02 -15.56
CA GLU A 411 23.60 20.72 -16.85
C GLU A 411 22.80 22.02 -16.82
N LEU A 412 21.70 22.10 -16.08
CA LEU A 412 20.99 23.37 -15.85
C LEU A 412 21.91 24.42 -15.21
N LEU A 413 22.68 24.02 -14.20
CA LEU A 413 23.63 24.92 -13.53
C LEU A 413 24.79 25.31 -14.44
N ARG A 414 25.36 24.35 -15.18
CA ARG A 414 26.46 24.60 -16.13
C ARG A 414 26.01 25.53 -17.26
N GLY A 415 24.80 25.32 -17.79
CA GLY A 415 24.17 26.20 -18.78
C GLY A 415 24.03 27.62 -18.25
N ALA A 416 23.39 27.79 -17.10
CA ALA A 416 23.25 29.09 -16.44
C ALA A 416 24.60 29.80 -16.24
N LYS A 417 25.64 29.07 -15.81
CA LYS A 417 26.99 29.62 -15.67
C LYS A 417 27.57 30.09 -17.01
N ARG A 418 27.46 29.28 -18.07
CA ARG A 418 27.92 29.65 -19.42
C ARG A 418 27.23 30.91 -19.93
N ASP A 419 25.97 31.09 -19.58
CA ASP A 419 25.17 32.26 -19.94
C ASP A 419 25.44 33.50 -19.05
N GLY A 420 26.48 33.44 -18.20
CA GLY A 420 26.91 34.56 -17.37
C GLY A 420 26.22 34.68 -16.01
N HIS A 421 25.41 33.69 -15.61
CA HIS A 421 24.65 33.72 -14.36
C HIS A 421 25.34 33.04 -13.18
N GLY A 422 26.64 32.75 -13.25
CA GLY A 422 27.40 32.05 -12.20
C GLY A 422 27.30 32.68 -10.79
N LYS A 423 27.17 34.01 -10.71
CA LYS A 423 27.01 34.75 -9.43
C LYS A 423 25.58 34.74 -8.87
N THR A 424 24.63 34.13 -9.57
CA THR A 424 23.24 34.01 -9.09
C THR A 424 23.20 33.07 -7.88
N LYS A 425 22.37 33.38 -6.88
CA LYS A 425 22.15 32.50 -5.73
C LYS A 425 21.62 31.14 -6.20
N MET A 426 22.12 30.07 -5.60
CA MET A 426 21.68 28.71 -5.87
C MET A 426 20.23 28.50 -5.45
N PHE A 427 19.85 29.10 -4.31
CA PHE A 427 18.51 28.95 -3.74
C PHE A 427 17.77 30.28 -3.66
N SER A 428 16.49 30.24 -4.01
CA SER A 428 15.57 31.38 -3.97
C SER A 428 14.60 31.34 -2.79
N VAL A 429 14.69 30.30 -1.94
CA VAL A 429 13.90 30.18 -0.71
C VAL A 429 14.10 31.42 0.17
N PRO A 430 13.03 32.03 0.70
CA PRO A 430 13.16 33.13 1.64
C PRO A 430 13.72 32.60 2.98
N GLY A 431 14.69 33.31 3.54
CA GLY A 431 15.12 33.08 4.90
C GLY A 431 14.01 33.43 5.89
N ARG A 432 14.05 32.80 7.06
CA ARG A 432 13.17 33.05 8.20
C ARG A 432 13.98 33.59 9.38
N SER A 433 13.28 34.15 10.37
CA SER A 433 13.91 34.63 11.62
C SER A 433 14.61 33.52 12.39
N ASP A 434 14.08 32.30 12.27
CA ASP A 434 14.53 31.08 12.91
C ASP A 434 15.26 30.16 11.93
N SER A 435 15.62 30.58 10.72
CA SER A 435 16.37 29.72 9.79
C SER A 435 16.90 30.51 8.60
N SER A 436 18.21 30.57 8.39
CA SER A 436 18.78 31.32 7.27
C SER A 436 18.63 30.54 5.96
N ALA A 437 18.29 31.24 4.88
CA ALA A 437 18.36 30.66 3.55
C ALA A 437 19.82 30.39 3.16
N PRO A 438 20.10 29.30 2.42
CA PRO A 438 21.42 29.05 1.84
C PRO A 438 21.87 30.23 0.96
N LYS A 439 23.16 30.55 1.00
CA LYS A 439 23.72 31.77 0.39
C LYS A 439 24.64 31.50 -0.79
N GLU A 440 24.97 30.24 -1.04
CA GLU A 440 25.87 29.89 -2.12
C GLU A 440 25.33 30.32 -3.48
N THR A 441 26.25 30.58 -4.40
CA THR A 441 25.99 30.91 -5.80
C THR A 441 26.12 29.67 -6.68
N ILE A 442 25.63 29.74 -7.92
CA ILE A 442 25.84 28.69 -8.92
C ILE A 442 27.34 28.37 -9.08
N ASP A 443 28.20 29.39 -9.11
CA ASP A 443 29.66 29.23 -9.20
C ASP A 443 30.22 28.43 -8.01
N GLN A 444 29.77 28.73 -6.79
CA GLN A 444 30.20 28.02 -5.58
C GLN A 444 29.69 26.57 -5.56
N ALA A 445 28.43 26.35 -5.95
CA ALA A 445 27.86 25.01 -6.06
C ALA A 445 28.65 24.16 -7.09
N LEU A 446 28.89 24.68 -8.30
CA LEU A 446 29.66 23.99 -9.34
C LEU A 446 31.15 23.84 -9.02
N ALA A 447 31.73 24.71 -8.20
CA ALA A 447 33.11 24.58 -7.73
C ALA A 447 33.27 23.50 -6.65
N SER A 448 32.18 23.06 -6.01
CA SER A 448 32.20 21.98 -5.03
C SER A 448 32.45 20.64 -5.71
N ARG A 449 33.68 20.13 -5.58
CA ARG A 449 34.05 18.78 -6.07
C ARG A 449 33.15 17.70 -5.49
N HIS A 450 32.72 17.88 -4.25
CA HIS A 450 31.80 16.96 -3.58
C HIS A 450 30.43 16.93 -4.25
N LEU A 451 29.81 18.10 -4.46
CA LEU A 451 28.48 18.16 -5.09
C LEU A 451 28.51 17.51 -6.47
N VAL A 452 29.53 17.81 -7.29
CA VAL A 452 29.68 17.19 -8.61
C VAL A 452 29.85 15.68 -8.50
N SER A 453 30.76 15.20 -7.65
CA SER A 453 31.00 13.75 -7.47
C SER A 453 29.79 12.99 -6.92
N ASP A 454 29.02 13.62 -6.03
CA ASP A 454 27.82 13.03 -5.41
C ASP A 454 26.74 12.83 -6.48
N ASN A 455 26.56 13.79 -7.37
CA ASN A 455 25.59 13.72 -8.46
C ASN A 455 26.00 12.76 -9.58
N GLU A 456 27.30 12.68 -9.91
CA GLU A 456 27.81 11.66 -10.83
C GLU A 456 27.61 10.24 -10.28
N MET A 457 27.80 10.06 -8.97
CA MET A 457 27.51 8.79 -8.31
C MET A 457 26.01 8.48 -8.33
N ALA A 458 25.16 9.44 -7.94
CA ALA A 458 23.70 9.30 -7.96
C ALA A 458 23.20 8.91 -9.36
N ALA A 459 23.69 9.58 -10.41
CA ALA A 459 23.34 9.27 -11.79
C ALA A 459 23.66 7.81 -12.17
N ARG A 460 24.86 7.32 -11.81
CA ARG A 460 25.25 5.92 -12.05
C ARG A 460 24.37 4.93 -11.28
N ARG A 461 24.02 5.24 -10.03
CA ARG A 461 23.17 4.38 -9.18
C ARG A 461 21.74 4.32 -9.70
N ILE A 462 21.18 5.46 -10.08
CA ILE A 462 19.86 5.56 -10.70
C ILE A 462 19.83 4.80 -12.03
N ALA A 463 20.84 4.96 -12.88
CA ALA A 463 20.95 4.22 -14.14
C ALA A 463 21.00 2.70 -13.89
N ALA A 464 21.77 2.23 -12.91
CA ALA A 464 21.84 0.82 -12.57
C ALA A 464 20.49 0.24 -12.10
N ASN A 465 19.71 1.01 -11.32
CA ASN A 465 18.35 0.62 -10.94
C ASN A 465 17.39 0.65 -12.13
N LEU A 466 17.55 1.61 -13.03
CA LEU A 466 16.74 1.69 -14.23
C LEU A 466 16.95 0.48 -15.15
N GLU A 467 18.17 -0.03 -15.27
CA GLU A 467 18.45 -1.26 -16.01
C GLU A 467 17.80 -2.51 -15.38
N ILE A 468 17.66 -2.53 -14.04
CA ILE A 468 16.85 -3.55 -13.37
C ILE A 468 15.38 -3.40 -13.78
N LEU A 469 14.81 -2.20 -13.69
CA LEU A 469 13.41 -1.97 -14.03
C LEU A 469 13.11 -2.29 -15.50
N LYS A 470 13.96 -1.86 -16.45
CA LYS A 470 13.82 -2.18 -17.87
C LYS A 470 13.83 -3.69 -18.11
N ARG A 471 14.79 -4.41 -17.53
CA ARG A 471 14.88 -5.87 -17.68
C ARG A 471 13.66 -6.59 -17.10
N GLU A 472 13.13 -6.13 -15.98
CA GLU A 472 12.02 -6.80 -15.31
C GLU A 472 10.66 -6.46 -15.92
N THR A 473 10.53 -5.32 -16.61
CA THR A 473 9.24 -4.80 -17.11
C THR A 473 9.13 -4.72 -18.63
N GLY A 474 10.26 -4.74 -19.34
CA GLY A 474 10.32 -4.51 -20.78
C GLY A 474 10.11 -3.05 -21.19
N VAL A 475 10.18 -2.12 -20.24
CA VAL A 475 10.15 -0.68 -20.51
C VAL A 475 11.36 -0.28 -21.37
N THR A 476 11.12 0.59 -22.35
CA THR A 476 12.15 1.14 -23.25
C THR A 476 12.54 2.56 -22.85
N ASP A 477 13.61 3.11 -23.42
CA ASP A 477 14.03 4.50 -23.17
C ASP A 477 12.96 5.55 -23.56
N GLU A 478 12.10 5.25 -24.54
CA GLU A 478 10.97 6.10 -24.94
C GLU A 478 9.88 6.20 -23.85
N GLU A 479 9.87 5.23 -22.93
CA GLU A 479 8.94 5.15 -21.81
C GLU A 479 9.56 5.70 -20.51
N ILE A 480 10.72 6.37 -20.58
CA ILE A 480 11.40 7.01 -19.44
C ILE A 480 11.22 8.53 -19.46
N VAL A 481 10.80 9.09 -18.33
CA VAL A 481 10.71 10.52 -18.08
C VAL A 481 11.79 10.90 -17.08
N ARG A 482 12.84 11.54 -17.59
CA ARG A 482 13.93 12.06 -16.76
C ARG A 482 13.55 13.42 -16.19
N VAL A 483 13.59 13.55 -14.87
CA VAL A 483 13.20 14.75 -14.13
C VAL A 483 14.44 15.35 -13.46
N PRO A 484 14.84 16.59 -13.79
CA PRO A 484 16.06 17.18 -13.23
C PRO A 484 16.05 17.16 -11.70
N ALA A 485 17.15 16.68 -11.12
CA ALA A 485 17.35 16.59 -9.67
C ALA A 485 18.80 16.93 -9.34
N LEU A 486 19.09 17.21 -8.07
CA LEU A 486 20.44 17.25 -7.54
C LEU A 486 20.46 16.61 -6.16
N TYR A 487 21.58 15.99 -5.82
CA TYR A 487 21.83 15.36 -4.54
C TYR A 487 23.06 15.98 -3.87
N THR A 488 23.10 15.96 -2.54
CA THR A 488 24.25 16.36 -1.73
C THR A 488 24.53 15.29 -0.71
N ARG A 489 25.81 15.03 -0.44
CA ARG A 489 26.17 14.15 0.67
C ARG A 489 25.69 14.67 2.02
N GLU A 490 25.52 13.71 2.92
CA GLU A 490 25.19 13.93 4.31
C GLU A 490 26.45 14.17 5.16
N SER A 491 26.24 14.59 6.40
CA SER A 491 27.28 14.99 7.33
C SER A 491 26.78 14.87 8.78
N GLU A 492 27.64 14.47 9.72
CA GLU A 492 27.28 14.27 11.14
C GLU A 492 27.38 15.55 11.98
N VAL A 493 26.25 16.14 12.36
CA VAL A 493 26.21 17.33 13.23
C VAL A 493 26.07 16.90 14.68
N VAL A 494 26.84 17.51 15.58
CA VAL A 494 26.68 17.31 17.03
C VAL A 494 25.63 18.31 17.55
N THR A 495 24.54 17.82 18.13
CA THR A 495 23.51 18.66 18.75
C THR A 495 24.02 19.36 20.01
N THR A 496 23.27 20.33 20.53
CA THR A 496 23.53 20.96 21.84
C THR A 496 23.55 19.97 23.00
N GLU A 497 22.96 18.79 22.82
CA GLU A 497 22.91 17.68 23.77
C GLU A 497 24.04 16.65 23.55
N GLY A 498 24.93 16.89 22.59
CA GLY A 498 26.11 16.06 22.32
C GLY A 498 25.86 14.85 21.42
N GLN A 499 24.70 14.76 20.74
CA GLN A 499 24.36 13.64 19.84
C GLN A 499 24.80 13.92 18.40
N GLU A 500 25.41 12.95 17.73
CA GLU A 500 25.79 13.04 16.31
C GLU A 500 24.62 12.62 15.41
N ILE A 501 24.17 13.52 14.52
CA ILE A 501 23.04 13.30 13.62
C ILE A 501 23.47 13.43 12.17
N PRO A 502 23.23 12.42 11.30
CA PRO A 502 23.36 12.57 9.87
C PRO A 502 22.36 13.58 9.34
N VAL A 503 22.85 14.67 8.74
CA VAL A 503 22.01 15.70 8.10
C VAL A 503 22.58 16.10 6.74
N PRO A 504 21.75 16.56 5.78
CA PRO A 504 22.22 17.10 4.52
C PRO A 504 23.13 18.30 4.77
N ARG A 505 24.15 18.49 3.92
CA ARG A 505 25.03 19.67 4.01
C ARG A 505 24.28 21.00 3.92
N LEU A 506 23.18 21.05 3.18
CA LEU A 506 22.33 22.22 3.03
C LEU A 506 21.85 22.74 4.39
N THR A 507 21.51 21.81 5.29
CA THR A 507 21.09 22.10 6.66
C THR A 507 22.19 22.81 7.46
N ARG A 508 23.47 22.50 7.24
CA ARG A 508 24.60 23.21 7.89
C ARG A 508 24.89 24.59 7.31
N MET A 509 24.63 24.78 6.01
CA MET A 509 25.03 26.00 5.29
C MET A 509 24.15 27.23 5.61
N GLY A 510 23.23 27.11 6.57
CA GLY A 510 22.37 28.20 7.01
C GLY A 510 21.17 27.77 7.87
N ALA A 511 20.92 26.46 8.01
CA ALA A 511 19.74 25.95 8.71
C ALA A 511 20.01 25.43 10.13
N GLY A 512 21.20 25.66 10.71
CA GLY A 512 21.49 25.34 12.12
C GLY A 512 20.64 26.18 13.06
N SER A 513 19.42 25.72 13.30
CA SER A 513 18.34 26.50 13.89
C SER A 513 17.30 25.63 14.56
N ASP A 514 16.61 26.17 15.57
CA ASP A 514 15.57 25.48 16.35
C ASP A 514 14.53 24.74 15.48
N LEU A 515 14.22 25.27 14.29
CA LEU A 515 13.29 24.65 13.35
C LEU A 515 13.81 23.30 12.84
N VAL A 516 15.08 23.26 12.46
CA VAL A 516 15.75 22.03 12.01
C VAL A 516 16.01 21.08 13.17
N ASP A 517 16.39 21.60 14.33
CA ASP A 517 16.55 20.76 15.53
C ASP A 517 15.22 20.06 15.87
N SER A 518 14.09 20.78 15.75
CA SER A 518 12.76 20.21 15.97
C SER A 518 12.31 19.17 14.93
N LEU A 519 12.97 19.14 13.76
CA LEU A 519 12.82 18.07 12.76
C LEU A 519 13.66 16.85 13.14
N GLY A 520 14.87 17.07 13.67
CA GLY A 520 15.75 16.03 14.21
C GLY A 520 15.09 15.21 15.31
N ASP A 521 14.29 15.83 16.18
CA ASP A 521 13.59 15.15 17.28
C ASP A 521 12.41 14.26 16.85
N ARG A 522 12.12 14.14 15.54
CA ARG A 522 10.95 13.40 15.01
C ARG A 522 11.30 11.95 14.69
N GLY A 523 10.36 11.02 14.91
CA GLY A 523 10.51 9.56 14.80
C GLY A 523 11.66 9.03 13.93
N GLN A 524 11.58 9.18 12.60
CA GLN A 524 12.63 8.71 11.69
C GLN A 524 13.98 9.42 11.87
N GLN A 525 13.97 10.75 11.95
CA GLN A 525 15.18 11.55 12.08
C GLN A 525 15.88 11.31 13.42
N LYS A 526 15.08 11.17 14.48
CA LYS A 526 15.53 10.81 15.82
C LYS A 526 16.13 9.41 15.84
N TRP A 527 15.49 8.44 15.18
CA TRP A 527 16.04 7.08 15.12
C TRP A 527 17.40 7.06 14.40
N LEU A 528 17.52 7.77 13.27
CA LEU A 528 18.77 7.90 12.52
C LEU A 528 19.88 8.60 13.34
N ALA A 529 19.51 9.60 14.16
CA ALA A 529 20.39 10.26 15.11
C ALA A 529 20.90 9.33 16.22
N GLU A 530 20.00 8.53 16.80
CA GLU A 530 20.34 7.61 17.89
C GLU A 530 21.10 6.36 17.41
N ASN A 531 21.03 6.06 16.10
CA ASN A 531 21.60 4.86 15.49
C ASN A 531 22.36 5.20 14.19
N PRO A 532 23.44 6.00 14.26
CA PRO A 532 24.24 6.31 13.08
C PRO A 532 24.79 5.01 12.48
N ALA A 533 25.06 5.01 11.17
CA ALA A 533 25.42 3.84 10.35
C ALA A 533 26.75 3.12 10.74
N GLY A 534 27.26 3.33 11.96
CA GLY A 534 28.52 2.83 12.49
C GLY A 534 28.49 1.45 13.16
N SER A 535 27.36 0.73 13.23
CA SER A 535 27.33 -0.60 13.88
C SER A 535 27.18 -1.78 12.90
N ARG A 536 28.11 -1.95 11.94
CA ARG A 536 28.85 -3.21 11.65
C ARG A 536 29.44 -3.26 10.21
N ALA A 537 30.74 -3.60 10.20
CA ALA A 537 31.61 -4.07 9.11
C ALA A 537 31.98 -3.11 7.95
N ALA A 538 33.30 -2.96 7.79
CA ALA A 538 34.01 -2.10 6.85
C ALA A 538 33.85 -2.52 5.37
N ALA A 539 32.73 -2.18 4.75
CA ALA A 539 32.70 -1.95 3.30
C ALA A 539 33.20 -0.53 3.00
N ALA A 540 33.78 -0.30 1.82
CA ALA A 540 34.13 1.05 1.38
C ALA A 540 32.89 1.94 1.48
N ALA A 541 32.95 2.98 2.31
CA ALA A 541 31.79 3.79 2.64
C ALA A 541 31.14 4.35 1.36
N THR A 542 29.96 3.84 1.01
CA THR A 542 29.10 4.52 0.03
C THR A 542 28.78 5.88 0.62
N VAL A 543 29.03 6.94 -0.13
CA VAL A 543 28.63 8.29 0.29
C VAL A 543 27.10 8.33 0.26
N MET A 544 26.47 8.42 1.42
CA MET A 544 25.03 8.65 1.52
C MET A 544 24.72 10.08 1.11
N THR A 545 23.67 10.22 0.31
CA THR A 545 23.22 11.50 -0.22
C THR A 545 21.74 11.71 0.03
N SER A 546 21.35 12.97 0.12
CA SER A 546 19.96 13.42 0.19
C SER A 546 19.72 14.47 -0.90
N ALA A 547 18.47 14.81 -1.18
CA ALA A 547 18.13 15.81 -2.18
C ALA A 547 18.80 17.17 -1.86
N TYR A 548 19.49 17.77 -2.83
CA TYR A 548 20.10 19.10 -2.72
C TYR A 548 19.13 20.20 -3.14
N VAL A 549 18.31 19.92 -4.16
CA VAL A 549 17.10 20.68 -4.49
C VAL A 549 15.90 19.77 -4.21
N PRO A 550 14.74 20.30 -3.77
CA PRO A 550 13.56 19.51 -3.46
C PRO A 550 13.24 18.46 -4.54
N GLY A 551 13.23 17.19 -4.15
CA GLY A 551 13.18 16.05 -5.05
C GLY A 551 11.87 15.96 -5.84
N ALA A 552 11.85 16.52 -7.05
CA ALA A 552 10.64 16.62 -7.89
C ALA A 552 9.96 15.29 -8.27
N VAL A 553 10.62 14.14 -8.07
CA VAL A 553 10.05 12.79 -8.26
C VAL A 553 9.31 12.32 -7.01
N ASN A 554 9.68 12.80 -5.83
CA ASN A 554 9.04 12.54 -4.54
C ASN A 554 7.82 13.48 -4.35
N GLY A 555 7.00 13.60 -5.40
CA GLY A 555 5.74 14.33 -5.42
C GLY A 555 4.54 13.38 -5.49
N VAL A 556 3.33 13.94 -5.49
CA VAL A 556 2.10 13.14 -5.44
C VAL A 556 1.35 13.20 -6.76
N LEU A 557 1.11 12.03 -7.35
CA LEU A 557 0.18 11.91 -8.46
C LEU A 557 -1.28 11.90 -7.95
N LEU A 558 -1.94 13.05 -8.04
CA LEU A 558 -3.32 13.28 -7.57
C LEU A 558 -4.38 12.72 -8.52
N GLY A 559 -4.06 12.56 -9.80
CA GLY A 559 -4.93 11.97 -10.81
C GLY A 559 -4.17 11.70 -12.09
N ARG A 560 -4.87 11.14 -13.10
CA ARG A 560 -4.23 10.71 -14.37
C ARG A 560 -3.38 11.81 -15.05
N ASP A 561 -3.77 13.07 -14.92
CA ASP A 561 -3.11 14.23 -15.53
C ASP A 561 -2.71 15.34 -14.52
N ARG A 562 -2.69 15.04 -13.21
CA ARG A 562 -2.41 16.02 -12.14
C ARG A 562 -1.27 15.54 -11.26
N TYR A 563 -0.17 16.27 -11.28
CA TYR A 563 1.00 16.01 -10.45
C TYR A 563 1.26 17.18 -9.51
N LEU A 564 1.42 16.89 -8.22
CA LEU A 564 1.79 17.85 -7.20
C LEU A 564 3.26 17.65 -6.83
N ALA A 565 4.12 18.54 -7.30
CA ALA A 565 5.55 18.48 -7.05
C ALA A 565 5.95 19.32 -5.82
N PRO A 566 7.06 18.97 -5.13
CA PRO A 566 7.71 19.89 -4.21
C PRO A 566 8.20 21.14 -4.95
N ARG A 567 8.09 22.31 -4.30
CA ARG A 567 8.57 23.57 -4.87
C ARG A 567 10.09 23.59 -4.91
N GLN A 568 10.67 23.82 -6.08
CA GLN A 568 12.10 23.57 -6.34
C GLN A 568 13.07 24.58 -5.72
N TRP A 569 12.64 25.83 -5.49
CA TRP A 569 13.44 26.89 -4.85
C TRP A 569 14.88 27.05 -5.37
N GLY A 570 15.12 26.77 -6.65
CA GLY A 570 16.42 26.88 -7.32
C GLY A 570 16.77 28.30 -7.77
N PRO A 571 17.78 28.46 -8.64
CA PRO A 571 18.24 29.76 -9.10
C PRO A 571 17.17 30.47 -9.95
N VAL A 572 16.96 31.76 -9.68
CA VAL A 572 16.03 32.61 -10.44
C VAL A 572 16.79 33.41 -11.48
N ILE A 573 16.56 33.12 -12.77
CA ILE A 573 17.19 33.76 -13.92
C ILE A 573 16.09 34.27 -14.83
N GLY A 574 16.14 35.55 -15.23
CA GLY A 574 15.07 36.16 -16.03
C GLY A 574 13.69 36.11 -15.36
N GLY A 575 13.65 36.17 -14.02
CA GLY A 575 12.41 36.09 -13.22
C GLY A 575 11.81 34.69 -13.10
N LYS A 576 12.51 33.64 -13.55
CA LYS A 576 12.04 32.25 -13.48
C LYS A 576 13.03 31.37 -12.74
N ASP A 577 12.51 30.52 -11.86
CA ASP A 577 13.26 29.42 -11.26
C ASP A 577 13.55 28.36 -12.33
N ILE A 578 14.84 28.11 -12.59
CA ILE A 578 15.26 27.25 -13.72
C ILE A 578 14.96 25.77 -13.48
N PHE A 579 14.96 25.30 -12.22
CA PHE A 579 14.61 23.91 -11.89
C PHE A 579 13.10 23.69 -12.02
N THR A 580 12.29 24.62 -11.51
CA THR A 580 10.82 24.61 -11.64
C THR A 580 10.42 24.58 -13.11
N ALA A 581 11.04 25.42 -13.94
CA ALA A 581 10.81 25.43 -15.38
C ALA A 581 11.16 24.08 -16.03
N ALA A 582 12.31 23.50 -15.70
CA ALA A 582 12.76 22.25 -16.29
C ALA A 582 11.92 21.04 -15.82
N VAL A 583 11.57 20.96 -14.54
CA VAL A 583 10.65 19.95 -13.98
C VAL A 583 9.26 20.08 -14.62
N THR A 584 8.72 21.30 -14.72
CA THR A 584 7.45 21.55 -15.41
C THR A 584 7.52 21.06 -16.86
N ALA A 585 8.62 21.32 -17.57
CA ALA A 585 8.79 20.88 -18.95
C ALA A 585 8.85 19.35 -19.07
N ALA A 586 9.55 18.66 -18.16
CA ALA A 586 9.66 17.20 -18.14
C ALA A 586 8.29 16.53 -18.01
N TYR A 587 7.48 16.96 -17.04
CA TYR A 587 6.14 16.41 -16.82
C TYR A 587 5.11 16.83 -17.88
N ARG A 588 5.16 18.09 -18.36
CA ARG A 588 4.24 18.53 -19.43
C ARG A 588 4.50 17.82 -20.76
N ARG A 589 5.74 17.44 -21.05
CA ARG A 589 6.09 16.65 -22.24
C ARG A 589 5.33 15.33 -22.30
N VAL A 590 4.96 14.77 -21.15
CA VAL A 590 4.18 13.53 -21.05
C VAL A 590 2.71 13.75 -20.69
N GLY A 591 2.20 14.98 -20.86
CA GLY A 591 0.77 15.29 -20.73
C GLY A 591 0.29 15.59 -19.31
N LEU A 592 1.19 15.70 -18.33
CA LEU A 592 0.80 16.03 -16.95
C LEU A 592 0.70 17.54 -16.72
N LYS A 593 -0.28 17.97 -15.93
CA LYS A 593 -0.34 19.31 -15.36
C LYS A 593 0.30 19.27 -13.98
N VAL A 594 1.28 20.15 -13.78
CA VAL A 594 2.05 20.25 -12.55
C VAL A 594 1.54 21.41 -11.71
N SER A 595 1.27 21.17 -10.43
CA SER A 595 1.20 22.19 -9.39
C SER A 595 2.32 21.99 -8.37
N TYR A 596 2.56 23.01 -7.55
CA TYR A 596 3.67 23.05 -6.62
C TYR A 596 3.18 23.41 -5.23
N ILE A 597 3.73 22.76 -4.22
CA ILE A 597 3.53 23.07 -2.79
C ILE A 597 4.90 23.30 -2.14
N ASP A 598 4.97 24.25 -1.21
CA ASP A 598 6.19 24.56 -0.50
C ASP A 598 6.37 23.61 0.68
N ASP A 599 7.39 22.76 0.61
CA ASP A 599 7.75 21.81 1.64
C ASP A 599 9.17 22.01 2.21
N TRP A 600 9.84 23.11 1.82
CA TRP A 600 11.26 23.32 2.14
C TRP A 600 11.54 23.18 3.64
N TYR A 601 10.79 23.94 4.45
CA TYR A 601 10.98 24.00 5.90
C TYR A 601 10.17 22.94 6.67
N THR A 602 9.29 22.19 5.99
CA THR A 602 8.46 21.17 6.64
C THR A 602 8.98 19.75 6.44
N TYR A 603 9.55 19.47 5.26
CA TYR A 603 9.97 18.14 4.83
C TYR A 603 11.38 18.14 4.21
N HIS A 604 11.69 19.04 3.27
CA HIS A 604 12.95 18.98 2.50
C HIS A 604 14.21 19.01 3.39
N LEU A 605 14.28 19.95 4.33
CA LEU A 605 15.40 20.03 5.27
C LEU A 605 15.49 18.81 6.22
N GLY A 606 14.39 18.06 6.35
CA GLY A 606 14.29 16.81 7.09
C GLY A 606 14.47 15.56 6.21
N MET A 607 15.07 15.69 5.01
CA MET A 607 15.39 14.57 4.11
C MET A 607 14.18 13.86 3.49
N GLY A 608 13.09 14.56 3.24
CA GLY A 608 11.95 14.02 2.48
C GLY A 608 11.17 15.12 1.80
N GLU A 609 10.18 14.77 0.98
CA GLU A 609 9.40 15.75 0.22
C GLU A 609 7.89 15.51 0.43
N VAL A 610 7.07 16.20 -0.37
CA VAL A 610 5.60 16.08 -0.38
C VAL A 610 5.11 14.63 -0.31
N HIS A 611 5.71 13.72 -1.09
CA HIS A 611 5.30 12.32 -1.09
C HIS A 611 5.60 11.68 0.27
N CYS A 612 6.82 11.76 0.80
CA CYS A 612 7.16 11.27 2.15
C CYS A 612 6.24 11.82 3.27
N GLY A 613 5.81 13.07 3.14
CA GLY A 613 4.94 13.75 4.11
C GLY A 613 3.46 13.38 4.03
N THR A 614 3.02 12.71 2.96
CA THR A 614 1.61 12.41 2.68
C THR A 614 1.41 10.93 2.34
N ASN A 615 0.17 10.48 2.19
CA ASN A 615 -0.12 9.19 1.57
C ASN A 615 -1.49 9.25 0.86
N THR A 616 -1.85 8.26 0.05
CA THR A 616 -3.05 8.27 -0.80
C THR A 616 -3.88 7.01 -0.69
N LEU A 617 -5.20 7.16 -0.50
CA LEU A 617 -6.16 6.10 -0.82
C LEU A 617 -6.54 6.23 -2.29
N ARG A 618 -6.33 5.18 -3.09
CA ARG A 618 -6.58 5.23 -4.55
C ARG A 618 -7.73 4.32 -4.98
N GLU A 619 -8.35 4.56 -6.12
CA GLU A 619 -9.41 3.72 -6.68
C GLU A 619 -9.04 2.21 -6.70
N ALA A 620 -9.96 1.32 -6.32
CA ALA A 620 -9.66 -0.10 -6.04
C ALA A 620 -10.76 -1.06 -6.53
N THR A 621 -11.63 -0.60 -7.43
CA THR A 621 -12.76 -1.37 -7.96
C THR A 621 -12.40 -2.26 -9.14
N ALA A 622 -11.23 -2.01 -9.76
CA ALA A 622 -10.68 -2.82 -10.83
C ALA A 622 -10.58 -4.32 -10.45
N ALA A 623 -10.84 -5.19 -11.43
CA ALA A 623 -10.75 -6.64 -11.25
C ALA A 623 -9.28 -7.09 -11.30
N TRP A 624 -8.61 -7.20 -10.15
CA TRP A 624 -7.18 -7.57 -10.07
C TRP A 624 -6.84 -8.94 -10.69
N TRP A 625 -7.83 -9.77 -10.98
CA TRP A 625 -7.68 -11.06 -11.63
C TRP A 625 -7.81 -11.05 -13.15
N GLN A 626 -8.26 -9.93 -13.73
CA GLN A 626 -8.29 -9.77 -15.17
C GLN A 626 -6.88 -9.50 -15.66
N ARG A 627 -6.48 -10.16 -16.75
CA ARG A 627 -5.19 -9.90 -17.36
C ARG A 627 -5.15 -8.44 -17.86
N PRO A 628 -4.02 -7.74 -17.74
CA PRO A 628 -3.83 -6.49 -18.46
C PRO A 628 -4.06 -6.74 -19.95
N VAL A 629 -4.76 -5.84 -20.62
CA VAL A 629 -4.80 -5.85 -22.09
C VAL A 629 -3.36 -5.59 -22.57
N ALA A 630 -2.87 -6.45 -23.47
CA ALA A 630 -1.50 -6.42 -23.96
C ALA A 630 -1.24 -5.23 -24.89
#